data_AF-A0AAD8EQ82-F1
#
_entry.id   AF-A0AAD8EQ82-F1
#
_cell.length_a   1.000
_cell.length_b   1.000
_cell.length_c   1.000
_cell.angle_alpha   90.00
_cell.angle_beta   90.00
_cell.angle_gamma   90.00
#
_symmetry.space_group_name_H-M   'P 1'
#
loop_
_entity.id
_entity.type
_entity.pdbx_description
1 polymer ?
#
loop_
_entity_poly.entity_id
_entity_poly.type
_entity_poly.pdbx_seq_one_letter_code
_entity_poly.pdbx_strand_id
1 'polypeptide(L)'
;MHGTLYWLYSVGALIVAFVYSYLYLPVFHELQLTSTYEYLELRFSRNVRIMASVLCIINILLYVPIVIYVPALALNQVMDVNLHHITPIITIVCVFYTMLGGMKAVIWTDVLQGVVMLASSLAVIIFGVSHVGGFNNIWQRNIEGGRIRIFEMNPSPFERLTFWSAVTGHTFFILTVASNQPTVQKLLSIPTLSKARVAVYIFFFGMVLLVTVSCFTGLLLFAEYHNCDPLLTKEIAKPDQLLTHYVTTTASYIPGLAGLFVAGVVSAAL
;
A
#
# COMPACT_ATOMS: atom_id res chain seq x y z
N MET A 1 7.06 -15.26 -8.68
CA MET A 1 6.72 -13.88 -8.29
C MET A 1 7.92 -12.97 -8.53
N HIS A 2 7.72 -11.76 -9.06
CA HIS A 2 8.77 -10.79 -9.44
C HIS A 2 9.25 -9.92 -8.25
N GLY A 3 9.33 -10.52 -7.05
CA GLY A 3 9.34 -9.79 -5.78
C GLY A 3 10.42 -8.71 -5.65
N THR A 4 11.65 -8.97 -6.10
CA THR A 4 12.77 -8.03 -5.93
C THR A 4 12.73 -6.81 -6.86
N LEU A 5 12.05 -6.90 -8.02
CA LEU A 5 11.91 -5.76 -8.94
C LEU A 5 11.05 -4.65 -8.34
N TYR A 6 10.16 -4.98 -7.39
CA TYR A 6 9.35 -3.99 -6.69
C TYR A 6 10.17 -3.05 -5.80
N TRP A 7 11.40 -3.42 -5.40
CA TRP A 7 12.30 -2.48 -4.72
C TRP A 7 12.68 -1.28 -5.60
N LEU A 8 12.63 -1.42 -6.93
CA LEU A 8 12.87 -0.29 -7.84
C LEU A 8 11.80 0.80 -7.71
N TYR A 9 10.61 0.48 -7.18
CA TYR A 9 9.57 1.48 -6.90
C TYR A 9 10.06 2.51 -5.87
N SER A 10 10.94 2.10 -4.95
CA SER A 10 11.54 3.00 -3.96
C SER A 10 12.35 4.12 -4.63
N VAL A 11 12.98 3.85 -5.77
CA VAL A 11 13.71 4.88 -6.53
C VAL A 11 12.74 5.93 -7.07
N GLY A 12 11.63 5.50 -7.66
CA GLY A 12 10.58 6.42 -8.14
C GLY A 12 9.96 7.25 -7.01
N ALA A 13 9.72 6.63 -5.85
CA ALA A 13 9.23 7.31 -4.66
C ALA A 13 10.18 8.44 -4.19
N LEU A 14 11.50 8.21 -4.20
CA LEU A 14 12.49 9.24 -3.83
C LEU A 14 12.53 10.41 -4.82
N ILE A 15 12.43 10.13 -6.12
CA ILE A 15 12.35 11.16 -7.16
C ILE A 15 11.11 12.02 -6.94
N VAL A 16 9.95 11.40 -6.73
CA VAL A 16 8.70 12.14 -6.50
C VAL A 16 8.71 12.89 -5.18
N ALA A 17 9.35 12.38 -4.12
CA ALA A 17 9.50 13.12 -2.87
C ALA A 17 10.19 14.47 -3.09
N PHE A 18 11.25 14.49 -3.90
CA PHE A 18 11.95 15.72 -4.27
C PHE A 18 11.08 16.63 -5.13
N VAL A 19 10.53 16.12 -6.23
CA VAL A 19 9.67 16.87 -7.15
C VAL A 19 8.47 17.48 -6.41
N TYR A 20 7.82 16.70 -5.55
CA TYR A 20 6.65 17.14 -4.81
C TYR A 20 6.98 18.24 -3.80
N SER A 21 8.06 18.08 -3.03
CA SER A 21 8.50 19.06 -2.03
C SER A 21 8.88 20.42 -2.62
N TYR A 22 9.49 20.44 -3.82
CA TYR A 22 10.03 21.67 -4.41
C TYR A 22 9.13 22.31 -5.47
N LEU A 23 8.31 21.53 -6.19
CA LEU A 23 7.46 22.07 -7.26
C LEU A 23 6.00 22.21 -6.83
N TYR A 24 5.40 21.15 -6.30
CA TYR A 24 3.95 21.12 -6.04
C TYR A 24 3.58 21.72 -4.68
N LEU A 25 4.30 21.32 -3.63
CA LEU A 25 4.01 21.74 -2.26
C LEU A 25 4.01 23.25 -2.04
N PRO A 26 4.99 24.06 -2.52
CA PRO A 26 4.97 25.50 -2.29
C PRO A 26 3.76 26.17 -2.92
N VAL A 27 3.37 25.75 -4.14
CA VAL A 27 2.22 26.30 -4.85
C VAL A 27 0.92 26.07 -4.07
N PHE A 28 0.68 24.83 -3.63
CA PHE A 28 -0.54 24.54 -2.86
C PHE A 28 -0.52 25.19 -1.47
N HIS A 29 0.63 25.24 -0.81
CA HIS A 29 0.76 25.82 0.54
C HIS A 29 0.55 27.34 0.54
N GLU A 30 0.96 28.04 -0.52
CA GLU A 30 0.71 29.48 -0.66
C GLU A 30 -0.75 29.80 -0.99
N LEU A 31 -1.39 28.98 -1.84
CA LEU A 31 -2.76 29.24 -2.29
C LEU A 31 -3.83 28.87 -1.24
N GLN A 32 -3.53 27.96 -0.30
CA GLN A 32 -4.46 27.53 0.77
C GLN A 32 -5.87 27.15 0.27
N LEU A 33 -5.93 26.46 -0.88
CA LEU A 33 -7.21 26.08 -1.50
C LEU A 33 -7.87 24.94 -0.72
N THR A 34 -9.20 24.97 -0.66
CA THR A 34 -9.97 23.88 -0.03
C THR A 34 -9.99 22.64 -0.93
N SER A 35 -9.98 22.85 -2.25
CA SER A 35 -9.95 21.77 -3.24
C SER A 35 -8.76 21.91 -4.19
N THR A 36 -8.07 20.79 -4.48
CA THR A 36 -7.03 20.73 -5.50
C THR A 36 -7.56 21.08 -6.89
N TYR A 37 -8.84 20.83 -7.17
CA TYR A 37 -9.48 21.17 -8.45
C TYR A 37 -9.77 22.66 -8.62
N GLU A 38 -9.82 23.42 -7.52
CA GLU A 38 -9.97 24.88 -7.58
C GLU A 38 -8.75 25.54 -8.24
N TYR A 39 -7.58 24.94 -8.10
CA TYR A 39 -6.38 25.35 -8.83
C TYR A 39 -6.60 25.33 -10.36
N LEU A 40 -7.32 24.33 -10.87
CA LEU A 40 -7.62 24.22 -12.31
C LEU A 40 -8.56 25.33 -12.79
N GLU A 41 -9.46 25.81 -11.91
CA GLU A 41 -10.30 26.96 -12.23
C GLU A 41 -9.50 28.25 -12.30
N LEU A 42 -8.61 28.49 -11.32
CA LEU A 42 -7.74 29.66 -11.30
C LEU A 42 -6.78 29.70 -12.49
N ARG A 43 -6.28 28.53 -12.93
CA ARG A 43 -5.30 28.45 -14.02
C ARG A 43 -5.94 28.41 -15.41
N PHE A 44 -7.09 27.77 -15.54
CA PHE A 44 -7.75 27.54 -16.83
C PHE A 44 -9.16 28.13 -16.85
N SER A 45 -10.16 27.39 -16.37
CA SER A 45 -11.56 27.83 -16.34
C SER A 45 -12.42 26.92 -15.46
N ARG A 46 -13.61 27.41 -15.11
CA ARG A 46 -14.61 26.67 -14.33
C ARG A 46 -15.04 25.35 -15.00
N ASN A 47 -15.12 25.32 -16.33
CA ASN A 47 -15.50 24.11 -17.08
C ASN A 47 -14.49 22.97 -16.85
N VAL A 48 -13.19 23.29 -16.80
CA VAL A 48 -12.13 22.32 -16.53
C VAL A 48 -12.23 21.78 -15.11
N ARG A 49 -12.50 22.64 -14.11
CA ARG A 49 -12.74 22.21 -12.72
C ARG A 49 -13.89 21.23 -12.62
N ILE A 50 -15.04 21.53 -13.25
CA ILE A 50 -16.22 20.66 -13.21
C ILE A 50 -15.89 19.31 -13.85
N MET A 51 -15.28 19.32 -15.04
CA MET A 51 -14.89 18.09 -15.75
C MET A 51 -13.94 17.22 -14.91
N ALA A 52 -12.88 17.82 -14.34
CA ALA A 52 -11.91 17.11 -13.51
C ALA A 52 -12.55 16.55 -12.22
N SER A 53 -13.45 17.32 -11.60
CA SER A 53 -14.17 16.89 -10.39
C SER A 53 -15.09 15.71 -10.68
N VAL A 54 -15.84 15.73 -11.79
CA VAL A 54 -16.72 14.61 -12.20
C VAL A 54 -15.92 13.35 -12.50
N LEU A 55 -14.81 13.47 -13.25
CA LEU A 55 -13.94 12.33 -13.53
C LEU A 55 -13.33 11.74 -12.25
N CYS A 56 -12.95 12.58 -11.29
CA CYS A 56 -12.48 12.13 -9.99
C CYS A 56 -13.57 11.37 -9.21
N ILE A 57 -14.79 11.89 -9.16
CA ILE A 57 -15.90 11.22 -8.47
C ILE A 57 -16.14 9.83 -9.08
N ILE A 58 -16.17 9.72 -10.42
CA ILE A 58 -16.31 8.42 -11.09
C ILE A 58 -15.15 7.49 -10.73
N ASN A 59 -13.91 7.99 -10.75
CA ASN A 59 -12.74 7.20 -10.38
C ASN A 59 -12.83 6.68 -8.93
N ILE A 60 -13.21 7.52 -7.97
CA ILE A 60 -13.36 7.14 -6.57
C ILE A 60 -14.49 6.12 -6.40
N LEU A 61 -15.63 6.29 -7.09
CA LEU A 61 -16.74 5.34 -7.05
C LEU A 61 -16.35 3.95 -7.55
N LEU A 62 -15.45 3.87 -8.55
CA LEU A 62 -14.92 2.61 -9.05
C LEU A 62 -13.83 2.02 -8.14
N TYR A 63 -13.04 2.88 -7.49
CA TYR A 63 -11.89 2.46 -6.70
C TYR A 63 -12.25 2.00 -5.28
N VAL A 64 -13.14 2.71 -4.59
CA VAL A 64 -13.51 2.42 -3.19
C VAL A 64 -14.01 0.99 -2.97
N PRO A 65 -14.87 0.40 -3.82
CA PRO A 65 -15.29 -1.00 -3.65
C PRO A 65 -14.13 -2.00 -3.72
N ILE A 66 -13.11 -1.74 -4.55
CA ILE A 66 -11.92 -2.60 -4.67
C ILE A 66 -11.10 -2.54 -3.38
N VAL A 67 -10.97 -1.34 -2.78
CA VAL A 67 -10.25 -1.15 -1.52
C VAL A 67 -10.93 -1.90 -0.37
N ILE A 68 -12.26 -1.86 -0.29
CA ILE A 68 -13.03 -2.57 0.76
C ILE A 68 -13.01 -4.10 0.57
N TYR A 69 -12.87 -4.58 -0.67
CA TYR A 69 -12.85 -6.02 -0.98
C TYR A 69 -11.64 -6.75 -0.37
N VAL A 70 -10.46 -6.14 -0.39
CA VAL A 70 -9.21 -6.76 0.12
C VAL A 70 -9.29 -7.17 1.61
N PRO A 71 -9.65 -6.27 2.55
CA PRO A 71 -9.76 -6.64 3.96
C PRO A 71 -10.94 -7.58 4.21
N ALA A 72 -12.03 -7.46 3.43
CA ALA A 72 -13.17 -8.37 3.53
C ALA A 72 -12.78 -9.81 3.13
N LEU A 73 -11.94 -9.96 2.10
CA LEU A 73 -11.38 -11.26 1.71
C LEU A 73 -10.48 -11.84 2.80
N ALA A 74 -9.59 -11.03 3.38
CA ALA A 74 -8.72 -11.49 4.47
C ALA A 74 -9.52 -11.95 5.71
N LEU A 75 -10.58 -11.22 6.08
CA LEU A 75 -11.49 -11.60 7.16
C LEU A 75 -12.30 -12.86 6.85
N ASN A 76 -12.77 -13.01 5.62
CA ASN A 76 -13.48 -14.22 5.17
C ASN A 76 -12.59 -15.47 5.35
N GLN A 77 -11.31 -15.38 5.02
CA GLN A 77 -10.38 -16.51 5.12
C GLN A 77 -10.08 -16.95 6.56
N VAL A 78 -10.25 -16.06 7.53
CA VAL A 78 -9.92 -16.33 8.95
C VAL A 78 -11.17 -16.68 9.75
N MET A 79 -12.30 -16.04 9.48
CA MET A 79 -13.55 -16.26 10.21
C MET A 79 -14.52 -17.23 9.51
N ASP A 80 -14.25 -17.61 8.27
CA ASP A 80 -15.12 -18.43 7.41
C ASP A 80 -16.55 -17.87 7.24
N VAL A 81 -16.71 -16.55 7.43
CA VAL A 81 -17.98 -15.83 7.27
C VAL A 81 -18.13 -15.34 5.84
N ASN A 82 -19.32 -15.49 5.25
CA ASN A 82 -19.58 -15.08 3.87
C ASN A 82 -19.25 -13.59 3.62
N LEU A 83 -18.54 -13.32 2.53
CA LEU A 83 -18.10 -11.99 2.09
C LEU A 83 -19.27 -10.99 1.97
N HIS A 84 -20.47 -11.46 1.62
CA HIS A 84 -21.68 -10.65 1.52
C HIS A 84 -22.11 -10.02 2.85
N HIS A 85 -21.74 -10.61 4.00
CA HIS A 85 -22.01 -10.04 5.32
C HIS A 85 -20.87 -9.16 5.81
N ILE A 86 -19.61 -9.54 5.54
CA ILE A 86 -18.43 -8.80 5.99
C ILE A 86 -18.35 -7.41 5.35
N THR A 87 -18.55 -7.34 4.03
CA THR A 87 -18.41 -6.10 3.25
C THR A 87 -19.30 -4.95 3.77
N PRO A 88 -20.63 -5.12 3.96
CA PRO A 88 -21.47 -4.04 4.48
C PRO A 88 -21.12 -3.66 5.92
N ILE A 89 -20.71 -4.61 6.77
CA ILE A 89 -20.31 -4.31 8.16
C ILE A 89 -19.09 -3.39 8.18
N ILE A 90 -18.04 -3.74 7.44
CA ILE A 90 -16.82 -2.92 7.34
C ILE A 90 -17.16 -1.53 6.81
N THR A 91 -18.01 -1.45 5.78
CA THR A 91 -18.42 -0.18 5.17
C THR A 91 -19.17 0.70 6.15
N ILE A 92 -20.14 0.15 6.90
CA ILE A 92 -20.92 0.90 7.88
C ILE A 92 -20.02 1.44 8.98
N VAL A 93 -19.11 0.61 9.51
CA VAL A 93 -18.15 1.04 10.54
C VAL A 93 -17.26 2.16 10.01
N CYS A 94 -16.73 2.00 8.79
CA CYS A 94 -15.88 2.99 8.13
C CYS A 94 -16.58 4.34 7.95
N VAL A 95 -17.79 4.32 7.41
CA VAL A 95 -18.61 5.52 7.20
C VAL A 95 -18.94 6.18 8.54
N PHE A 96 -19.28 5.39 9.56
CA PHE A 96 -19.67 5.92 10.87
C PHE A 96 -18.53 6.70 11.56
N TYR A 97 -17.33 6.13 11.69
CA TYR A 97 -16.23 6.86 12.35
C TYR A 97 -15.75 8.04 11.51
N THR A 98 -15.79 7.93 10.19
CA THR A 98 -15.39 9.02 9.28
C THR A 98 -16.35 10.21 9.38
N MET A 99 -17.66 9.95 9.46
CA MET A 99 -18.67 11.01 9.61
C MET A 99 -18.57 11.72 10.96
N LEU A 100 -18.37 10.99 12.06
CA LEU A 100 -18.34 11.57 13.41
C LEU A 100 -17.07 12.37 13.67
N GLY A 101 -15.93 11.89 13.17
CA GLY A 101 -14.63 12.39 13.58
C GLY A 101 -14.07 13.54 12.73
N GLY A 102 -14.52 13.66 11.48
CA GLY A 102 -13.99 14.63 10.52
C GLY A 102 -12.48 14.47 10.28
N MET A 103 -11.85 15.49 9.66
CA MET A 103 -10.44 15.41 9.24
C MET A 103 -9.45 15.15 10.39
N LYS A 104 -9.71 15.68 11.59
CA LYS A 104 -8.81 15.47 12.74
C LYS A 104 -8.83 14.02 13.21
N ALA A 105 -10.00 13.41 13.33
CA ALA A 105 -10.08 12.01 13.75
C ALA A 105 -9.49 11.09 12.68
N VAL A 106 -9.76 11.37 11.39
CA VAL A 106 -9.20 10.60 10.28
C VAL A 106 -7.67 10.59 10.34
N ILE A 107 -7.03 11.72 10.62
CA ILE A 107 -5.56 11.75 10.76
C ILE A 107 -5.09 10.86 11.92
N TRP A 108 -5.79 10.87 13.06
CA TRP A 108 -5.42 10.03 14.21
C TRP A 108 -5.67 8.54 13.96
N THR A 109 -6.76 8.18 13.27
CA THR A 109 -7.02 6.78 12.90
C THR A 109 -5.95 6.28 11.94
N ASP A 110 -5.57 7.08 10.94
CA ASP A 110 -4.53 6.71 9.97
C ASP A 110 -3.17 6.46 10.65
N VAL A 111 -2.83 7.26 11.67
CA VAL A 111 -1.59 7.05 12.44
C VAL A 111 -1.63 5.71 13.18
N LEU A 112 -2.73 5.40 13.86
CA LEU A 112 -2.90 4.11 14.55
C LEU A 112 -2.87 2.94 13.56
N GLN A 113 -3.57 3.07 12.44
CA GLN A 113 -3.62 2.06 11.38
C GLN A 113 -2.24 1.81 10.77
N GLY A 114 -1.46 2.88 10.52
CA GLY A 114 -0.08 2.78 10.03
C GLY A 114 0.83 2.03 11.00
N VAL A 115 0.71 2.29 12.31
CA VAL A 115 1.46 1.59 13.34
C VAL A 115 1.08 0.11 13.41
N VAL A 116 -0.22 -0.21 13.41
CA VAL A 116 -0.71 -1.60 13.46
C VAL A 116 -0.29 -2.37 12.20
N MET A 117 -0.39 -1.77 11.02
CA MET A 117 0.05 -2.36 9.76
C MET A 117 1.56 -2.68 9.77
N LEU A 118 2.39 -1.75 10.24
CA LEU A 118 3.83 -1.98 10.31
C LEU A 118 4.18 -3.06 11.35
N ALA A 119 3.56 -2.99 12.54
CA ALA A 119 3.79 -3.96 13.61
C ALA A 119 3.36 -5.38 13.21
N SER A 120 2.21 -5.54 12.56
CA SER A 120 1.74 -6.84 12.09
C SER A 120 2.66 -7.44 11.03
N SER A 121 3.12 -6.61 10.09
CA SER A 121 4.00 -7.04 9.01
C SER A 121 5.37 -7.46 9.55
N LEU A 122 5.92 -6.71 10.51
CA LEU A 122 7.17 -7.06 11.17
C LEU A 122 7.04 -8.33 12.02
N ALA A 123 5.91 -8.52 12.73
CA ALA A 123 5.68 -9.74 13.51
C ALA A 123 5.67 -11.00 12.63
N VAL A 124 5.00 -10.94 11.47
CA VAL A 124 4.99 -12.06 10.50
C VAL A 124 6.38 -12.34 9.96
N ILE A 125 7.16 -11.29 9.66
CA ILE A 125 8.54 -11.43 9.19
C ILE A 125 9.44 -12.08 10.25
N ILE A 126 9.40 -11.58 11.49
CA ILE A 126 10.24 -12.09 12.57
C ILE A 126 9.94 -13.56 12.83
N PHE A 127 8.65 -13.92 12.87
CA PHE A 127 8.23 -15.31 12.98
C PHE A 127 8.75 -16.15 11.82
N GLY A 128 8.55 -15.73 10.58
CA GLY A 128 8.96 -16.52 9.44
C GLY A 128 10.47 -16.68 9.30
N VAL A 129 11.25 -15.66 9.66
CA VAL A 129 12.72 -15.78 9.70
C VAL A 129 13.14 -16.85 10.72
N SER A 130 12.50 -16.90 11.88
CA SER A 130 12.77 -17.94 12.87
C SER A 130 12.36 -19.34 12.38
N HIS A 131 11.23 -19.44 11.67
CA HIS A 131 10.69 -20.70 11.17
C HIS A 131 11.54 -21.31 10.05
N VAL A 132 12.00 -20.49 9.11
CA VAL A 132 12.86 -20.94 7.97
C VAL A 132 14.30 -21.25 8.42
N GLY A 133 14.64 -20.96 9.69
CA GLY A 133 15.98 -21.22 10.25
C GLY A 133 16.99 -20.10 9.98
N GLY A 134 16.52 -18.88 9.77
CA GLY A 134 17.34 -17.66 9.67
C GLY A 134 17.36 -17.00 8.30
N PHE A 135 17.87 -15.75 8.28
CA PHE A 135 17.92 -14.91 7.08
C PHE A 135 18.75 -15.54 5.94
N ASN A 136 19.87 -16.18 6.27
CA ASN A 136 20.75 -16.80 5.28
C ASN A 136 20.03 -17.88 4.47
N ASN A 137 19.19 -18.69 5.11
CA ASN A 137 18.42 -19.74 4.42
C ASN A 137 17.41 -19.13 3.45
N ILE A 138 16.73 -18.05 3.86
CA ILE A 138 15.79 -17.32 2.98
C ILE A 138 16.54 -16.79 1.76
N TRP A 139 17.67 -16.13 1.99
CA TRP A 139 18.46 -15.55 0.90
C TRP A 139 18.97 -16.62 -0.07
N GLN A 140 19.55 -17.70 0.44
CA GLN A 140 20.09 -18.79 -0.36
C GLN A 140 19.00 -19.47 -1.21
N ARG A 141 17.85 -19.83 -0.60
CA ARG A 141 16.73 -20.43 -1.34
C ARG A 141 16.20 -19.52 -2.45
N ASN A 142 16.19 -18.20 -2.23
CA ASN A 142 15.77 -17.23 -3.25
C ASN A 142 16.79 -17.06 -4.39
N ILE A 143 18.09 -17.21 -4.12
CA ILE A 143 19.13 -17.27 -5.16
C ILE A 143 18.94 -18.54 -6.00
N GLU A 144 18.86 -19.70 -5.35
CA GLU A 144 18.71 -21.01 -6.01
C GLU A 144 17.42 -21.07 -6.84
N GLY A 145 16.33 -20.51 -6.33
CA GLY A 145 15.05 -20.39 -7.04
C GLY A 145 15.00 -19.28 -8.11
N GLY A 146 16.11 -18.57 -8.36
CA GLY A 146 16.21 -17.52 -9.38
C GLY A 146 15.23 -16.35 -9.17
N ARG A 147 14.86 -16.07 -7.92
CA ARG A 147 13.88 -15.03 -7.54
C ARG A 147 14.49 -13.66 -7.33
N ILE A 148 15.80 -13.59 -7.09
CA ILE A 148 16.52 -12.32 -6.97
C ILE A 148 16.84 -11.81 -8.37
N ARG A 149 15.97 -10.96 -8.89
CA ARG A 149 16.14 -10.22 -10.15
C ARG A 149 16.02 -8.74 -9.83
N ILE A 150 17.15 -8.05 -9.72
CA ILE A 150 17.17 -6.64 -9.30
C ILE A 150 17.18 -5.72 -10.54
N PHE A 151 17.83 -6.15 -11.63
CA PHE A 151 18.00 -5.34 -12.83
C PHE A 151 17.63 -6.14 -14.09
N GLU A 152 16.34 -6.22 -14.39
CA GLU A 152 15.85 -6.72 -15.68
C GLU A 152 15.77 -5.53 -16.65
N MET A 153 16.85 -5.27 -17.39
CA MET A 153 16.98 -4.12 -18.28
C MET A 153 16.31 -4.30 -19.66
N ASN A 154 15.46 -5.32 -19.83
CA ASN A 154 14.76 -5.55 -21.07
C ASN A 154 13.86 -4.34 -21.42
N PRO A 155 14.05 -3.68 -22.58
CA PRO A 155 13.25 -2.54 -23.00
C PRO A 155 11.88 -2.94 -23.60
N SER A 156 11.56 -4.24 -23.67
CA SER A 156 10.30 -4.72 -24.23
C SER A 156 9.08 -4.19 -23.45
N PRO A 157 8.11 -3.54 -24.12
CA PRO A 157 6.88 -3.06 -23.48
C PRO A 157 5.87 -4.18 -23.18
N PHE A 158 6.11 -5.40 -23.68
CA PHE A 158 5.23 -6.55 -23.47
C PHE A 158 5.48 -7.25 -22.13
N GLU A 159 6.61 -6.95 -21.48
CA GLU A 159 6.92 -7.51 -20.16
C GLU A 159 6.24 -6.68 -19.06
N ARG A 160 5.51 -7.38 -18.18
CA ARG A 160 4.71 -6.74 -17.11
C ARG A 160 5.54 -5.87 -16.17
N LEU A 161 6.76 -6.28 -15.86
CA LEU A 161 7.63 -5.58 -14.91
C LEU A 161 9.09 -5.69 -15.37
N THR A 162 9.65 -4.57 -15.79
CA THR A 162 11.05 -4.40 -16.17
C THR A 162 11.63 -3.24 -15.36
N PHE A 163 12.94 -3.04 -15.40
CA PHE A 163 13.55 -1.87 -14.77
C PHE A 163 12.91 -0.56 -15.24
N TRP A 164 12.64 -0.45 -16.55
CA TRP A 164 12.06 0.74 -17.16
C TRP A 164 10.63 0.99 -16.73
N SER A 165 9.76 -0.03 -16.78
CA SER A 165 8.37 0.13 -16.34
C SER A 165 8.27 0.32 -14.83
N ALA A 166 9.16 -0.30 -14.05
CA ALA A 166 9.19 -0.17 -12.61
C ALA A 166 9.64 1.22 -12.15
N VAL A 167 10.70 1.79 -12.74
CA VAL A 167 11.18 3.12 -12.33
C VAL A 167 10.31 4.21 -12.96
N THR A 168 10.17 4.24 -14.28
CA THR A 168 9.49 5.35 -14.96
C THR A 168 7.98 5.28 -14.75
N GLY A 169 7.37 4.10 -14.93
CA GLY A 169 5.93 3.90 -14.74
C GLY A 169 5.50 4.18 -13.30
N HIS A 170 6.24 3.67 -12.31
CA HIS A 170 5.93 3.96 -10.91
C HIS A 170 6.14 5.44 -10.56
N THR A 171 7.16 6.10 -11.10
CA THR A 171 7.38 7.55 -10.88
C THR A 171 6.17 8.36 -11.34
N PHE A 172 5.65 8.11 -12.55
CA PHE A 172 4.44 8.80 -13.03
C PHE A 172 3.20 8.44 -12.22
N PHE A 173 3.06 7.17 -11.84
CA PHE A 173 1.95 6.71 -11.01
C PHE A 173 1.95 7.42 -9.65
N ILE A 174 3.09 7.44 -8.95
CA ILE A 174 3.16 8.03 -7.60
C ILE A 174 3.14 9.56 -7.64
N LEU A 175 3.48 10.19 -8.77
CA LEU A 175 3.29 11.63 -8.96
C LEU A 175 1.82 12.05 -8.85
N THR A 176 0.86 11.15 -9.11
CA THR A 176 -0.57 11.44 -8.93
C THR A 176 -0.94 11.79 -7.49
N VAL A 177 -0.16 11.33 -6.50
CA VAL A 177 -0.30 11.72 -5.09
C VAL A 177 -0.22 13.24 -4.92
N ALA A 178 0.53 13.92 -5.80
CA ALA A 178 0.71 15.35 -5.74
C ALA A 178 -0.57 16.15 -6.01
N SER A 179 -1.50 15.57 -6.75
CA SER A 179 -2.78 16.19 -7.12
C SER A 179 -3.96 15.54 -6.40
N ASN A 180 -3.71 14.53 -5.57
CA ASN A 180 -4.75 13.81 -4.85
C ASN A 180 -5.28 14.64 -3.68
N GLN A 181 -6.60 14.83 -3.64
CA GLN A 181 -7.29 15.71 -2.70
C GLN A 181 -6.96 15.39 -1.23
N PRO A 182 -7.09 14.13 -0.73
CA PRO A 182 -6.86 13.85 0.69
C PRO A 182 -5.40 14.10 1.12
N THR A 183 -4.44 13.82 0.24
CA THR A 183 -3.02 14.03 0.53
C THR A 183 -2.69 15.51 0.62
N VAL A 184 -3.09 16.30 -0.39
CA VAL A 184 -2.86 17.74 -0.38
C VAL A 184 -3.55 18.38 0.82
N GLN A 185 -4.80 18.02 1.10
CA GLN A 185 -5.56 18.57 2.21
C GLN A 185 -4.90 18.33 3.58
N LYS A 186 -4.36 17.12 3.81
CA LYS A 186 -3.59 16.83 5.04
C LYS A 186 -2.34 17.69 5.14
N LEU A 187 -1.62 17.92 4.04
CA LEU A 187 -0.42 18.75 4.04
C LEU A 187 -0.71 20.24 4.23
N LEU A 188 -1.83 20.74 3.71
CA LEU A 188 -2.27 22.11 3.93
C LEU A 188 -2.70 22.38 5.37
N SER A 189 -3.09 21.35 6.13
CA SER A 189 -3.37 21.48 7.56
C SER A 189 -2.12 21.79 8.41
N ILE A 190 -0.91 21.69 7.82
CA ILE A 190 0.36 21.98 8.48
C ILE A 190 0.69 23.47 8.33
N PRO A 191 0.92 24.20 9.43
CA PRO A 191 0.99 25.67 9.40
C PRO A 191 2.22 26.23 8.68
N THR A 192 3.27 25.44 8.50
CA THR A 192 4.55 25.94 7.96
C THR A 192 5.04 25.04 6.83
N LEU A 193 5.44 25.65 5.71
CA LEU A 193 5.96 24.95 4.54
C LEU A 193 7.13 24.01 4.91
N SER A 194 8.05 24.45 5.77
CA SER A 194 9.17 23.62 6.21
C SER A 194 8.71 22.35 6.95
N LYS A 195 7.66 22.43 7.76
CA LYS A 195 7.10 21.26 8.47
C LYS A 195 6.33 20.37 7.50
N ALA A 196 5.61 20.96 6.54
CA ALA A 196 4.92 20.21 5.50
C ALA A 196 5.91 19.43 4.63
N ARG A 197 7.07 20.02 4.31
CA ARG A 197 8.17 19.36 3.60
C ARG A 197 8.73 18.16 4.38
N VAL A 198 8.94 18.31 5.68
CA VAL A 198 9.35 17.19 6.53
C VAL A 198 8.28 16.08 6.53
N ALA A 199 7.00 16.43 6.62
CA ALA A 199 5.91 15.45 6.54
C ALA A 199 5.89 14.69 5.20
N VAL A 200 6.17 15.37 4.09
CA VAL A 200 6.35 14.73 2.76
C VAL A 200 7.49 13.71 2.79
N TYR A 201 8.66 14.07 3.32
CA TYR A 201 9.78 13.13 3.41
C TYR A 201 9.47 11.94 4.31
N ILE A 202 8.79 12.15 5.44
CA ILE A 202 8.34 11.06 6.32
C ILE A 202 7.36 10.13 5.58
N PHE A 203 6.42 10.69 4.81
CA PHE A 203 5.47 9.90 4.02
C PHE A 203 6.16 9.01 2.98
N PHE A 204 7.05 9.58 2.17
CA PHE A 204 7.77 8.81 1.16
C PHE A 204 8.75 7.81 1.78
N PHE A 205 9.40 8.14 2.90
CA PHE A 205 10.21 7.18 3.65
C PHE A 205 9.36 6.01 4.18
N GLY A 206 8.19 6.30 4.75
CA GLY A 206 7.24 5.28 5.20
C GLY A 206 6.79 4.37 4.06
N MET A 207 6.52 4.91 2.86
CA MET A 207 6.22 4.10 1.69
C MET A 207 7.38 3.19 1.28
N VAL A 208 8.61 3.71 1.25
CA VAL A 208 9.82 2.90 0.95
C VAL A 208 9.98 1.77 1.97
N LEU A 209 9.75 2.05 3.26
CA LEU A 209 9.80 1.05 4.33
C LEU A 209 8.75 -0.05 4.11
N LEU A 210 7.49 0.31 3.82
CA LEU A 210 6.41 -0.65 3.60
C LEU A 210 6.62 -1.50 2.35
N VAL A 211 7.10 -0.91 1.26
CA VAL A 211 7.50 -1.65 0.05
C VAL A 211 8.60 -2.65 0.39
N THR A 212 9.59 -2.24 1.19
CA THR A 212 10.70 -3.10 1.59
C THR A 212 10.23 -4.30 2.41
N VAL A 213 9.39 -4.03 3.42
CA VAL A 213 8.75 -5.05 4.27
C VAL A 213 7.94 -6.02 3.41
N SER A 214 7.14 -5.51 2.46
CA SER A 214 6.30 -6.33 1.59
C SER A 214 7.10 -7.22 0.65
N CYS A 215 8.18 -6.68 0.06
CA CYS A 215 9.10 -7.46 -0.78
C CYS A 215 9.78 -8.56 0.03
N PHE A 216 10.21 -8.25 1.26
CA PHE A 216 10.83 -9.24 2.14
C PHE A 216 9.86 -10.36 2.53
N THR A 217 8.61 -10.02 2.86
CA THR A 217 7.54 -11.01 3.08
C THR A 217 7.35 -11.92 1.87
N GLY A 218 7.40 -11.38 0.65
CA GLY A 218 7.34 -12.18 -0.58
C GLY A 218 8.51 -13.18 -0.73
N LEU A 219 9.74 -12.76 -0.39
CA LEU A 219 10.92 -13.64 -0.40
C LEU A 219 10.84 -14.72 0.68
N LEU A 220 10.33 -14.36 1.86
CA LEU A 220 10.08 -15.28 2.96
C LEU A 220 9.08 -16.36 2.56
N LEU A 221 7.92 -15.98 1.99
CA LEU A 221 6.91 -16.92 1.53
C LEU A 221 7.46 -17.88 0.46
N PHE A 222 8.29 -17.38 -0.45
CA PHE A 222 8.94 -18.24 -1.44
C PHE A 222 9.91 -19.22 -0.78
N ALA A 223 10.70 -18.78 0.20
CA ALA A 223 11.64 -19.65 0.90
C ALA A 223 10.93 -20.74 1.72
N GLU A 224 9.77 -20.43 2.28
CA GLU A 224 8.92 -21.39 2.99
C GLU A 224 8.34 -22.45 2.04
N TYR A 225 7.66 -22.01 0.98
CA TYR A 225 6.95 -22.88 0.04
C TYR A 225 7.82 -23.35 -1.14
N HIS A 226 9.15 -23.30 -1.01
CA HIS A 226 10.07 -23.73 -2.06
C HIS A 226 9.87 -25.21 -2.45
N ASN A 227 9.57 -26.07 -1.48
CA ASN A 227 9.45 -27.51 -1.67
C ASN A 227 8.01 -27.99 -1.90
N CYS A 228 7.02 -27.22 -1.43
CA CYS A 228 5.61 -27.56 -1.52
C CYS A 228 4.82 -26.29 -1.86
N ASP A 229 4.43 -26.14 -3.12
CA ASP A 229 3.68 -24.96 -3.57
C ASP A 229 2.18 -25.14 -3.26
N PRO A 230 1.59 -24.33 -2.37
CA PRO A 230 0.19 -24.43 -1.96
C PRO A 230 -0.80 -24.14 -3.12
N LEU A 231 -0.35 -23.48 -4.20
CA LEU A 231 -1.16 -23.36 -5.41
C LEU A 231 -1.28 -24.69 -6.17
N LEU A 232 -0.19 -25.46 -6.22
CA LEU A 232 -0.16 -26.74 -6.93
C LEU A 232 -0.91 -27.83 -6.15
N THR A 233 -0.86 -27.78 -4.82
CA THR A 233 -1.61 -28.69 -3.95
C THR A 233 -3.09 -28.31 -3.80
N LYS A 234 -3.52 -27.17 -4.39
CA LYS A 234 -4.89 -26.62 -4.34
C LYS A 234 -5.38 -26.25 -2.93
N GLU A 235 -4.46 -25.99 -2.00
CA GLU A 235 -4.80 -25.44 -0.68
C GLU A 235 -5.25 -23.97 -0.80
N ILE A 236 -4.79 -23.26 -1.83
CA ILE A 236 -5.24 -21.91 -2.19
C ILE A 236 -5.73 -21.85 -3.63
N ALA A 237 -6.77 -21.04 -3.87
CA ALA A 237 -7.34 -20.85 -5.20
C ALA A 237 -6.66 -19.73 -5.99
N LYS A 238 -6.07 -18.75 -5.30
CA LYS A 238 -5.44 -17.57 -5.92
C LYS A 238 -4.10 -17.22 -5.26
N PRO A 239 -3.14 -16.65 -6.02
CA PRO A 239 -1.84 -16.23 -5.47
C PRO A 239 -1.94 -15.22 -4.31
N ASP A 240 -2.94 -14.33 -4.33
CA ASP A 240 -3.11 -13.28 -3.33
C ASP A 240 -3.45 -13.83 -1.92
N GLN A 241 -3.88 -15.09 -1.86
CA GLN A 241 -4.26 -15.77 -0.62
C GLN A 241 -3.06 -16.39 0.11
N LEU A 242 -1.88 -16.41 -0.52
CA LEU A 242 -0.69 -17.10 -0.03
C LEU A 242 -0.24 -16.59 1.34
N LEU A 243 -0.21 -15.28 1.53
CA LEU A 243 0.21 -14.68 2.80
C LEU A 243 -0.78 -14.99 3.93
N THR A 244 -2.09 -14.88 3.65
CA THR A 244 -3.11 -15.24 4.66
C THR A 244 -3.03 -16.71 5.02
N HIS A 245 -2.87 -17.59 4.02
CA HIS A 245 -2.72 -19.03 4.23
C HIS A 245 -1.50 -19.35 5.11
N TYR A 246 -0.36 -18.72 4.84
CA TYR A 246 0.84 -18.87 5.66
C TYR A 246 0.60 -18.52 7.13
N VAL A 247 -0.09 -17.40 7.37
CA VAL A 247 -0.35 -16.93 8.74
C VAL A 247 -1.39 -17.83 9.44
N THR A 248 -2.40 -18.32 8.73
CA THR A 248 -3.46 -19.15 9.34
C THR A 248 -3.06 -20.61 9.53
N THR A 249 -2.14 -21.14 8.72
CA THR A 249 -1.70 -22.55 8.81
C THR A 249 -0.37 -22.68 9.55
N THR A 250 0.71 -22.15 8.98
CA THR A 250 2.07 -22.27 9.51
C THR A 250 2.27 -21.47 10.79
N ALA A 251 1.69 -20.27 10.87
CA ALA A 251 1.84 -19.40 12.03
C ALA A 251 0.76 -19.60 13.12
N SER A 252 -0.09 -20.63 12.98
CA SER A 252 -1.18 -20.95 13.92
C SER A 252 -0.72 -21.32 15.33
N TYR A 253 0.54 -21.75 15.48
CA TYR A 253 1.12 -22.12 16.76
C TYR A 253 1.21 -20.95 17.76
N ILE A 254 1.28 -19.70 17.28
CA ILE A 254 1.34 -18.51 18.14
C ILE A 254 -0.07 -17.94 18.32
N PRO A 255 -0.67 -18.03 19.51
CA PRO A 255 -1.98 -17.47 19.75
C PRO A 255 -1.94 -15.94 19.57
N GLY A 256 -2.84 -15.42 18.73
CA GLY A 256 -2.98 -13.98 18.48
C GLY A 256 -2.22 -13.43 17.26
N LEU A 257 -1.25 -14.15 16.69
CA LEU A 257 -0.52 -13.68 15.51
C LEU A 257 -1.41 -13.55 14.27
N ALA A 258 -2.31 -14.51 14.05
CA ALA A 258 -3.29 -14.46 12.98
C ALA A 258 -4.27 -13.27 13.14
N GLY A 259 -4.72 -13.02 14.37
CA GLY A 259 -5.56 -11.86 14.67
C GLY A 259 -4.84 -10.53 14.43
N LEU A 260 -3.57 -10.43 14.84
CA LEU A 260 -2.73 -9.25 14.59
C LEU A 260 -2.50 -9.01 13.10
N PHE A 261 -2.26 -10.08 12.32
CA PHE A 261 -2.11 -9.99 10.87
C PHE A 261 -3.39 -9.47 10.20
N VAL A 262 -4.54 -10.05 10.53
CA VAL A 262 -5.84 -9.60 10.00
C VAL A 262 -6.11 -8.15 10.39
N ALA A 263 -5.85 -7.77 11.65
CA ALA A 263 -5.97 -6.38 12.09
C ALA A 263 -5.07 -5.43 11.28
N GLY A 264 -3.85 -5.86 10.95
CA GLY A 264 -2.94 -5.12 10.09
C GLY A 264 -3.43 -4.97 8.65
N VAL A 265 -3.95 -6.03 8.04
CA VAL A 265 -4.53 -5.98 6.67
C VAL A 265 -5.76 -5.08 6.64
N VAL A 266 -6.63 -5.19 7.64
CA VAL A 266 -7.81 -4.33 7.80
C VAL A 266 -7.39 -2.87 8.01
N SER A 267 -6.36 -2.63 8.83
CA SER A 267 -5.80 -1.29 9.04
C SER A 267 -5.16 -0.70 7.79
N ALA A 268 -4.56 -1.52 6.91
CA ALA A 268 -3.95 -1.04 5.67
C ALA A 268 -4.98 -0.59 4.62
N ALA A 269 -6.21 -1.10 4.70
CA ALA A 269 -7.26 -0.87 3.70
C ALA A 269 -8.27 0.21 4.09
N LEU A 270 -8.52 0.41 5.38
CA LEU A 270 -9.43 1.41 5.93
C LEU A 270 -8.72 2.75 6.12
#